data_AF-A0A0L8I971-F1
#
_entry.id   AF-A0A0L8I971-F1
#
_cell.length_a   1.000
_cell.length_b   1.000
_cell.length_c   1.000
_cell.angle_alpha   90.00
_cell.angle_beta   90.00
_cell.angle_gamma   90.00
#
_symmetry.space_group_name_H-M   'P 1'
#
loop_
_entity.id
_entity.type
_entity.pdbx_description
1 polymer ?
#
loop_
_entity_poly.entity_id
_entity_poly.type
_entity_poly.pdbx_seq_one_letter_code
_entity_poly.pdbx_strand_id
1 'polypeptide(L)'
;CPLNTFEFVYLGSKISKSGGSDEDITARSKKAWQAFAILWPVWKSTTVSTRTILRLFSSNVKSVLLYGSETWRTTCSDYKKIQTFINKCLRQILHLKWFDRVPNTDLWERANQEPIHVQIRRRKWR
;
A
#
# COMPACT_ATOMS: atom_id res chain seq x y z
N CYS A 1 -2.26 25.27 36.14
CA CYS A 1 -1.78 23.96 35.64
C CYS A 1 -2.14 23.83 34.16
N PRO A 2 -1.23 24.04 33.20
CA PRO A 2 -1.58 23.81 31.80
C PRO A 2 -1.54 22.30 31.56
N LEU A 3 -2.69 21.73 31.18
CA LEU A 3 -2.76 20.36 30.71
C LEU A 3 -1.90 20.24 29.45
N ASN A 4 -0.89 19.38 29.53
CA ASN A 4 0.03 19.01 28.47
C ASN A 4 -0.71 18.21 27.39
N THR A 5 -1.55 18.87 26.58
CA THR A 5 -2.33 18.25 25.51
C THR A 5 -1.51 18.19 24.21
N PHE A 6 -0.52 17.28 24.12
CA PHE A 6 0.36 17.22 22.94
C PHE A 6 0.41 15.88 22.19
N GLU A 7 -0.29 14.85 22.66
CA GLU A 7 -0.40 13.57 21.96
C GLU A 7 -1.71 12.88 22.38
N PHE A 8 -2.54 12.47 21.43
CA PHE A 8 -3.70 11.63 21.74
C PHE A 8 -3.86 10.52 20.69
N VAL A 9 -4.31 9.36 21.16
CA VAL A 9 -4.58 8.18 20.35
C VAL A 9 -6.05 8.19 19.99
N TYR A 10 -6.35 8.32 18.71
CA TYR A 10 -7.72 8.20 18.18
C TYR A 10 -7.81 6.98 17.28
N LEU A 11 -8.69 6.03 17.63
CA LEU A 11 -8.91 4.79 16.88
C LEU A 11 -7.63 4.00 16.56
N GLY A 12 -6.64 4.07 17.45
CA GLY A 12 -5.35 3.38 17.31
C GLY A 12 -4.29 4.13 16.49
N SER A 13 -4.60 5.33 16.00
CA SER A 13 -3.64 6.22 15.32
C SER A 13 -3.20 7.36 16.24
N LYS A 14 -1.88 7.61 16.30
CA LYS A 14 -1.30 8.75 17.04
C LYS A 14 -1.42 10.01 16.20
N ILE A 15 -2.16 11.01 16.70
CA ILE A 15 -2.32 12.30 16.04
C ILE A 15 -1.35 13.29 16.70
N SER A 16 -0.32 13.74 15.98
CA SER A 16 0.67 14.72 16.43
C SER A 16 0.81 15.90 15.46
N LYS A 17 1.35 17.03 15.93
CA LYS A 17 1.61 18.23 15.12
C LYS A 17 2.66 18.00 14.01
N SER A 18 3.55 17.01 14.18
CA SER A 18 4.57 16.59 13.20
C SER A 18 4.09 15.54 12.20
N GLY A 19 2.85 15.06 12.31
CA GLY A 19 2.22 14.23 11.29
C GLY A 19 2.65 12.77 11.33
N GLY A 20 2.20 12.04 12.38
CA GLY A 20 2.38 10.59 12.59
C GLY A 20 1.92 9.63 11.48
N SER A 21 1.70 10.15 10.27
CA SER A 21 1.38 9.41 9.05
C SER A 21 2.58 8.59 8.55
N ASP A 22 3.83 9.05 8.70
CA ASP A 22 5.00 8.29 8.22
C ASP A 22 5.24 7.02 9.05
N GLU A 23 5.10 7.11 10.37
CA GLU A 23 5.18 5.97 11.27
C GLU A 23 4.06 4.97 11.00
N ASP A 24 2.82 5.45 10.78
CA ASP A 24 1.69 4.57 10.45
C ASP A 24 1.87 3.92 9.07
N ILE A 25 2.27 4.67 8.03
CA ILE A 25 2.59 4.11 6.70
C ILE A 25 3.68 3.05 6.80
N THR A 26 4.71 3.30 7.60
CA THR A 26 5.80 2.34 7.81
C THR A 26 5.31 1.08 8.52
N ALA A 27 4.52 1.23 9.59
CA ALA A 27 3.94 0.11 10.31
C ALA A 27 2.99 -0.71 9.43
N ARG A 28 2.15 -0.04 8.64
CA ARG A 28 1.22 -0.68 7.69
C ARG A 28 1.95 -1.36 6.54
N SER A 29 3.03 -0.77 6.05
CA SER A 29 3.89 -1.40 5.03
C SER A 29 4.51 -2.70 5.53
N LYS A 30 4.97 -2.74 6.79
CA LYS A 30 5.48 -3.97 7.42
C LYS A 30 4.40 -5.05 7.52
N LYS A 31 3.19 -4.70 7.98
CA LYS A 31 2.05 -5.62 8.07
C LYS A 31 1.61 -6.13 6.69
N ALA A 32 1.53 -5.23 5.71
CA ALA A 32 1.21 -5.58 4.33
C ALA A 32 2.27 -6.51 3.71
N TRP A 33 3.55 -6.28 4.01
CA TRP A 33 4.62 -7.18 3.60
C TRP A 33 4.48 -8.56 4.22
N GLN A 34 4.14 -8.66 5.51
CA GLN A 34 3.87 -9.94 6.17
C GLN A 34 2.70 -10.67 5.50
N ALA A 35 1.59 -9.98 5.25
CA ALA A 35 0.44 -10.54 4.52
C ALA A 35 0.83 -11.02 3.11
N PHE A 36 1.66 -10.25 2.41
CA PHE A 36 2.20 -10.64 1.12
C PHE A 36 3.10 -11.88 1.22
N ALA A 37 3.99 -11.94 2.22
CA ALA A 37 4.90 -13.07 2.41
C ALA A 37 4.18 -14.38 2.75
N ILE A 38 3.13 -14.32 3.57
CA ILE A 38 2.29 -15.49 3.90
C ILE A 38 1.69 -16.12 2.64
N LEU A 39 1.29 -15.30 1.67
CA LEU A 39 0.67 -15.73 0.42
C LEU A 39 1.70 -16.01 -0.70
N TRP A 40 2.99 -16.09 -0.39
CA TRP A 40 4.05 -16.33 -1.39
C TRP A 40 3.81 -17.54 -2.31
N PRO A 41 3.33 -18.70 -1.80
CA PRO A 41 3.02 -19.84 -2.66
C PRO A 41 1.93 -19.54 -3.70
N VAL A 42 0.96 -18.69 -3.34
CA VAL A 42 -0.13 -18.27 -4.25
C VAL A 42 0.42 -17.39 -5.36
N TRP A 43 1.33 -16.47 -5.03
CA TRP A 43 1.93 -15.57 -6.03
C TRP A 43 2.79 -16.30 -7.05
N LYS A 44 3.35 -17.45 -6.67
CA LYS A 44 4.17 -18.32 -7.55
C LYS A 44 3.37 -19.36 -8.32
N SER A 45 2.08 -19.49 -8.01
CA SER A 45 1.24 -20.50 -8.64
C SER A 45 0.95 -20.14 -10.11
N THR A 46 1.16 -21.11 -10.99
CA THR A 46 0.77 -21.02 -12.41
C THR A 46 -0.65 -21.53 -12.66
N THR A 47 -1.27 -22.18 -11.66
CA THR A 47 -2.62 -22.75 -11.78
C THR A 47 -3.72 -21.72 -11.52
N VAL A 48 -3.40 -20.67 -10.76
CA VAL A 48 -4.33 -19.59 -10.45
C VAL A 48 -4.14 -18.46 -11.45
N SER A 49 -5.24 -17.98 -12.05
CA SER A 49 -5.15 -16.88 -13.00
C SER A 49 -4.56 -15.62 -12.36
N THR A 50 -3.77 -14.86 -13.13
CA THR A 50 -3.19 -13.58 -12.70
C THR A 50 -4.28 -12.61 -12.23
N ARG A 51 -5.46 -12.61 -12.87
CA ARG A 51 -6.62 -11.81 -12.45
C ARG A 51 -7.06 -12.16 -11.02
N THR A 52 -7.16 -13.45 -10.70
CA THR A 52 -7.54 -13.91 -9.34
C THR A 52 -6.46 -13.53 -8.32
N ILE A 53 -5.18 -13.71 -8.66
CA ILE A 53 -4.06 -13.30 -7.81
C ILE A 53 -4.10 -11.79 -7.51
N LEU A 54 -4.34 -10.96 -8.52
CA LEU A 54 -4.43 -9.49 -8.35
C LEU A 54 -5.63 -9.07 -7.49
N ARG A 55 -6.74 -9.82 -7.54
CA ARG A 55 -7.88 -9.62 -6.62
C ARG A 55 -7.48 -9.94 -5.19
N LEU A 56 -6.79 -11.06 -4.95
CA LEU A 56 -6.29 -11.45 -3.63
C LEU A 56 -5.29 -10.44 -3.07
N PHE A 57 -4.39 -9.94 -3.91
CA PHE A 57 -3.47 -8.86 -3.53
C PHE A 57 -4.23 -7.60 -3.11
N SER A 58 -5.28 -7.23 -3.86
CA SER A 58 -6.09 -6.05 -3.55
C SER A 58 -6.87 -6.21 -2.24
N SER A 59 -7.40 -7.40 -1.96
CA SER A 59 -8.21 -7.67 -0.77
C SER A 59 -7.40 -7.89 0.51
N ASN A 60 -6.18 -8.43 0.42
CA ASN A 60 -5.39 -8.82 1.61
C ASN A 60 -4.19 -7.91 1.87
N VAL A 61 -3.54 -7.39 0.82
CA VAL A 61 -2.29 -6.62 0.97
C VAL A 61 -2.56 -5.14 0.85
N LYS A 62 -3.25 -4.70 -0.21
CA LYS A 62 -3.61 -3.29 -0.38
C LYS A 62 -4.57 -2.79 0.69
N SER A 63 -5.51 -3.62 1.13
CA SER A 63 -6.44 -3.27 2.22
C SER A 63 -5.68 -2.95 3.52
N VAL A 64 -4.74 -3.81 3.91
CA VAL A 64 -3.88 -3.64 5.10
C VAL A 64 -2.98 -2.42 4.95
N LEU A 65 -2.38 -2.25 3.77
CA LEU A 65 -1.49 -1.13 3.48
C LEU A 65 -2.22 0.21 3.58
N LEU A 66 -3.45 0.29 3.07
CA LEU A 66 -4.23 1.53 2.98
C LEU A 66 -5.21 1.74 4.15
N TYR A 67 -5.15 0.89 5.16
CA TYR A 67 -5.98 1.04 6.35
C TYR A 67 -5.60 2.33 7.09
N GLY A 68 -6.60 3.18 7.39
CA GLY A 68 -6.36 4.48 8.01
C GLY A 68 -5.86 5.57 7.05
N SER A 69 -5.77 5.29 5.74
CA SER A 69 -5.27 6.28 4.76
C SER A 69 -6.14 7.53 4.61
N GLU A 70 -7.38 7.49 5.08
CA GLU A 70 -8.30 8.64 5.15
C GLU A 70 -7.81 9.71 6.13
N THR A 71 -7.20 9.30 7.25
CA THR A 71 -6.74 10.20 8.31
C THR A 71 -5.30 10.67 8.12
N TRP A 72 -4.57 10.10 7.16
CA TRP A 72 -3.19 10.49 6.88
C TRP A 72 -3.10 11.90 6.30
N ARG A 73 -2.14 12.68 6.78
CA ARG A 73 -1.70 13.92 6.14
C ARG A 73 -0.73 13.58 5.00
N THR A 74 -1.27 12.93 3.96
CA THR A 74 -0.49 12.38 2.84
C THR A 74 0.30 13.45 2.09
N THR A 75 1.62 13.32 2.10
CA THR A 75 2.54 14.11 1.28
C THR A 75 2.85 13.43 -0.06
N CYS A 76 3.44 14.15 -1.01
CA CYS A 76 3.95 13.54 -2.24
C CYS A 76 5.00 12.44 -1.98
N SER A 77 5.76 12.55 -0.89
CA SER A 77 6.75 11.54 -0.49
C SER A 77 6.06 10.23 -0.08
N ASP A 78 4.99 10.33 0.71
CA ASP A 78 4.21 9.19 1.17
C ASP A 78 3.59 8.41 0.03
N TYR A 79 2.99 9.13 -0.94
CA TYR A 79 2.45 8.49 -2.14
C TYR A 79 3.53 7.72 -2.91
N LYS A 80 4.75 8.27 -3.02
CA LYS A 80 5.87 7.59 -3.68
C LYS A 80 6.32 6.34 -2.92
N LYS A 81 6.39 6.40 -1.59
CA LYS A 81 6.73 5.23 -0.74
C LYS A 81 5.73 4.10 -0.94
N ILE A 82 4.44 4.41 -0.84
CA ILE A 82 3.35 3.44 -0.99
C ILE A 82 3.32 2.88 -2.43
N GLN A 83 3.49 3.74 -3.45
CA GLN A 83 3.52 3.31 -4.84
C GLN A 83 4.70 2.37 -5.12
N THR A 84 5.88 2.68 -4.57
CA THR A 84 7.08 1.84 -4.73
C THR A 84 6.86 0.46 -4.13
N PHE A 85 6.24 0.39 -2.93
CA PHE A 85 5.86 -0.88 -2.31
C PHE A 85 4.92 -1.69 -3.20
N ILE A 86 3.84 -1.07 -3.69
CA ILE A 86 2.86 -1.73 -4.56
C ILE A 86 3.52 -2.21 -5.87
N ASN A 87 4.36 -1.38 -6.49
CA ASN A 87 5.05 -1.75 -7.73
C ASN A 87 5.98 -2.94 -7.52
N LYS A 88 6.68 -3.03 -6.38
CA LYS A 88 7.50 -4.19 -6.02
C LYS A 88 6.65 -5.46 -5.97
N CYS A 89 5.52 -5.42 -5.27
CA CYS A 89 4.59 -6.56 -5.19
C CYS A 89 4.03 -6.95 -6.57
N LEU A 90 3.61 -5.98 -7.38
CA LEU A 90 3.06 -6.25 -8.72
C LEU A 90 4.10 -6.90 -9.64
N ARG A 91 5.35 -6.43 -9.61
CA ARG A 91 6.44 -7.06 -10.39
C ARG A 91 6.66 -8.51 -9.99
N GLN A 92 6.57 -8.83 -8.70
CA GLN A 92 6.69 -10.21 -8.21
C GLN A 92 5.51 -11.09 -8.65
N ILE A 93 4.28 -10.57 -8.56
CA ILE A 93 3.05 -11.25 -9.02
C ILE A 93 3.08 -11.53 -10.53
N LEU A 94 3.57 -10.56 -11.32
CA LEU A 94 3.66 -10.70 -12.78
C LEU A 94 4.96 -11.38 -13.23
N HIS A 95 5.77 -11.87 -12.30
CA HIS A 95 7.04 -12.54 -12.56
C HIS A 95 8.03 -11.72 -13.42
N LEU A 96 7.97 -10.40 -13.30
CA LEU A 96 8.86 -9.49 -14.02
C LEU A 96 10.23 -9.43 -13.35
N LYS A 97 11.26 -9.64 -14.17
CA LYS A 97 12.67 -9.54 -13.78
C LYS A 97 13.17 -8.12 -14.05
N TRP A 98 14.30 -7.78 -13.44
CA TRP A 98 14.92 -6.46 -13.62
C TRP A 98 15.37 -6.21 -15.06
N PHE A 99 15.79 -7.25 -15.79
CA PHE A 99 16.24 -7.15 -17.18
C PHE A 99 15.10 -6.87 -18.17
N ASP A 100 13.85 -7.17 -17.80
CA ASP A 100 12.68 -6.92 -18.66
C ASP A 100 12.41 -5.41 -18.86
N ARG A 101 13.03 -4.54 -18.03
CA ARG A 101 12.97 -3.07 -18.12
C ARG A 101 11.56 -2.48 -18.28
N VAL A 102 10.53 -3.20 -17.82
CA VAL A 102 9.12 -2.80 -17.94
C VAL A 102 8.89 -1.48 -17.19
N PRO A 103 8.43 -0.40 -17.85
CA PRO A 103 8.15 0.86 -17.19
C PRO A 103 6.93 0.73 -16.26
N ASN A 104 6.78 1.67 -15.33
CA ASN A 104 5.68 1.61 -14.37
C ASN A 104 4.29 1.74 -15.03
N THR A 105 4.19 2.45 -16.15
CA THR A 105 2.95 2.57 -16.94
C THR A 105 2.46 1.22 -17.42
N ASP A 106 3.31 0.47 -18.10
CA ASP A 106 2.99 -0.86 -18.63
C ASP A 106 2.73 -1.87 -17.50
N LEU A 107 3.45 -1.73 -16.38
CA LEU A 107 3.21 -2.54 -15.19
C LEU A 107 1.75 -2.38 -14.70
N TRP A 108 1.27 -1.14 -14.65
CA TRP A 108 -0.08 -0.82 -14.19
C TRP A 108 -1.14 -1.29 -15.19
N GLU A 109 -0.88 -1.15 -16.49
CA GLU A 109 -1.75 -1.64 -17.56
C GLU A 109 -1.90 -3.16 -17.50
N ARG A 110 -0.78 -3.91 -17.44
CA ARG A 110 -0.79 -5.38 -17.32
C ARG A 110 -1.49 -5.87 -16.05
N ALA A 111 -1.37 -5.11 -14.96
CA ALA A 111 -2.04 -5.43 -13.69
C ALA A 111 -3.49 -4.94 -13.63
N ASN A 112 -3.96 -4.21 -14.64
CA ASN A 112 -5.24 -3.48 -14.62
C ASN A 112 -5.41 -2.67 -13.31
N GLN A 113 -4.39 -1.90 -12.95
CA GLN A 113 -4.33 -1.08 -11.74
C GLN A 113 -4.14 0.40 -12.09
N GLU A 114 -4.67 1.27 -11.25
CA GLU A 114 -4.38 2.71 -11.32
C GLU A 114 -3.28 3.11 -10.30
N PRO A 115 -2.59 4.25 -10.52
CA PRO A 115 -1.69 4.84 -9.53
C PRO A 115 -2.37 5.06 -8.17
N ILE A 116 -1.62 4.85 -7.09
CA ILE A 116 -2.17 4.79 -5.73
C ILE A 116 -2.76 6.12 -5.25
N HIS A 117 -2.20 7.24 -5.70
CA HIS A 117 -2.70 8.57 -5.33
C HIS A 117 -4.13 8.80 -5.82
N VAL A 118 -4.51 8.22 -6.96
CA VAL A 118 -5.89 8.28 -7.50
C VAL A 118 -6.83 7.49 -6.57
N GLN A 119 -6.40 6.30 -6.14
CA GLN A 119 -7.20 5.44 -5.26
C GLN A 119 -7.40 6.06 -3.87
N ILE A 120 -6.34 6.58 -3.27
CA ILE A 120 -6.42 7.25 -1.95
C ILE A 120 -7.28 8.51 -2.05
N ARG A 121 -7.14 9.30 -3.12
CA ARG A 121 -8.00 10.47 -3.34
C ARG A 121 -9.48 10.07 -3.40
N ARG A 122 -9.84 9.02 -4.15
CA ARG A 122 -11.22 8.51 -4.20
C ARG A 122 -11.76 8.06 -2.83
N ARG A 123 -10.90 7.57 -1.92
CA ARG A 123 -11.30 7.18 -0.56
C ARG A 123 -11.54 8.36 0.37
N LYS A 124 -10.77 9.44 0.22
CA LYS A 124 -10.91 10.66 1.05
C LYS A 124 -12.16 11.48 0.75
N TRP A 125 -12.71 11.36 -0.46
CA TRP A 125 -13.88 12.12 -0.93
C TRP A 125 -15.12 11.24 -1.13
N ARG A 126 -15.19 10.10 -0.42
CA ARG A 126 -16.40 9.32 -0.22
C ARG A 126 -17.01 9.68 1.12
#